data_AF-A0A9X4QSN8-F1
#
_entry.id   AF-A0A9X4QSN8-F1
#
_cell.length_a   1.000
_cell.length_b   1.000
_cell.length_c   1.000
_cell.angle_alpha   90.00
_cell.angle_beta   90.00
_cell.angle_gamma   90.00
#
_symmetry.space_group_name_H-M   'P 1'
#
loop_
_entity.id
_entity.type
_entity.pdbx_description
1 polymer ?
#
loop_
_entity_poly.entity_id
_entity_poly.type
_entity_poly.pdbx_seq_one_letter_code
_entity_poly.pdbx_strand_id
1 'polypeptide(L)'
;MTKPIVHAVPSLAVSGPQAEVHSLLDALIAKRLEEVAEIEQMVQRYERRIQKEEQAYRTMSTLRKLLSGKKPDHHAAVEYIHYVKKPLEKARKLREEIARYETMKQNGESIED
;
A
#
# COMPACT_ATOMS: atom_id res chain seq x y z
N MET A 1 40.20 19.86 -47.67
CA MET A 1 39.47 20.64 -46.66
C MET A 1 38.69 19.68 -45.76
N THR A 2 39.28 19.28 -44.64
CA THR A 2 38.70 18.37 -43.65
C THR A 2 37.82 19.17 -42.68
N LYS A 3 36.54 18.80 -42.57
CA LYS A 3 35.59 19.43 -41.64
C LYS A 3 35.82 18.84 -40.22
N PRO A 4 35.83 19.66 -39.16
CA PRO A 4 35.97 19.13 -37.81
C PRO A 4 34.67 18.41 -37.39
N ILE A 5 34.83 17.20 -36.86
CA ILE A 5 33.76 16.42 -36.25
C ILE A 5 33.52 17.03 -34.87
N VAL A 6 32.42 17.77 -34.73
CA VAL A 6 31.98 18.32 -33.46
C VAL A 6 31.37 17.17 -32.66
N HIS A 7 32.13 16.61 -31.73
CA HIS A 7 31.59 15.70 -30.73
C HIS A 7 30.74 16.51 -29.76
N ALA A 8 29.42 16.50 -29.97
CA ALA A 8 28.47 16.98 -28.98
C ALA A 8 28.52 16.02 -27.79
N VAL A 9 29.26 16.40 -26.74
CA VAL A 9 29.19 15.73 -25.45
C VAL A 9 27.77 15.95 -24.91
N PRO A 10 26.99 14.90 -24.60
CA PRO A 10 25.68 15.08 -24.00
C PRO A 10 25.90 15.77 -22.67
N SER A 11 25.34 16.98 -22.53
CA SER A 11 25.23 17.67 -21.26
C SER A 11 24.38 16.78 -20.35
N LEU A 12 25.07 16.01 -19.50
CA LEU A 12 24.46 15.41 -18.32
C LEU A 12 23.95 16.58 -17.51
N ALA A 13 22.63 16.79 -17.57
CA ALA A 13 21.94 17.70 -16.69
C ALA A 13 22.31 17.30 -15.26
N VAL A 14 23.21 18.08 -14.64
CA VAL A 14 23.50 17.97 -13.22
C VAL A 14 22.22 18.45 -12.53
N SER A 15 21.34 17.50 -12.26
CA SER A 15 20.21 17.70 -11.37
C SER A 15 20.79 18.17 -10.04
N GLY A 16 20.43 19.38 -9.60
CA GLY A 16 20.91 19.89 -8.32
C GLY A 16 20.53 18.94 -7.17
N PRO A 17 21.20 19.04 -6.01
CA PRO A 17 20.93 18.17 -4.85
C PRO A 17 19.45 18.08 -4.46
N GLN A 18 18.66 19.13 -4.71
CA GLN A 18 17.22 19.14 -4.46
C GLN A 18 16.43 18.20 -5.37
N ALA A 19 16.76 18.14 -6.66
CA ALA A 19 16.08 17.27 -7.62
C ALA A 19 16.33 15.79 -7.29
N GLU A 20 17.52 15.45 -6.79
CA GLU A 20 17.81 14.11 -6.29
C GLU A 20 16.96 13.77 -5.05
N VAL A 21 16.84 14.71 -4.09
CA VAL A 21 15.99 14.53 -2.89
C VAL A 21 14.51 14.36 -3.25
N HIS A 22 13.98 15.15 -4.18
CA HIS A 22 12.60 15.01 -4.64
C HIS A 22 12.35 13.65 -5.29
N SER A 23 13.26 13.19 -6.16
CA SER A 23 13.15 11.89 -6.80
C SER A 23 13.19 10.73 -5.80
N LEU A 24 13.97 10.86 -4.73
CA LEU A 24 14.02 9.90 -3.64
C LEU A 24 12.71 9.87 -2.86
N LEU A 25 12.16 11.04 -2.52
CA LEU A 25 10.87 11.15 -1.83
C LEU A 25 9.74 10.53 -2.67
N ASP A 26 9.72 10.77 -3.98
CA ASP A 26 8.75 10.17 -4.90
C ASP A 26 8.84 8.65 -4.92
N ALA A 27 10.05 8.09 -4.97
CA ALA A 27 10.25 6.65 -4.91
C ALA A 27 9.77 6.05 -3.57
N LEU A 28 10.01 6.76 -2.45
CA LEU A 28 9.54 6.34 -1.13
C LEU A 28 8.01 6.38 -1.02
N ILE A 29 7.37 7.45 -1.50
CA ILE A 29 5.92 7.60 -1.54
C ILE A 29 5.30 6.48 -2.37
N ALA A 30 5.82 6.23 -3.58
CA ALA A 30 5.33 5.18 -4.47
C ALA A 30 5.40 3.79 -3.81
N LYS A 31 6.54 3.47 -3.18
CA LYS A 31 6.71 2.19 -2.47
C LYS A 31 5.72 2.04 -1.31
N ARG A 32 5.47 3.10 -0.54
CA ARG A 32 4.53 3.06 0.58
C ARG A 32 3.09 2.92 0.11
N LEU A 33 2.73 3.55 -1.02
CA LEU A 33 1.41 3.39 -1.64
C LEU A 33 1.18 1.95 -2.11
N GLU A 34 2.19 1.32 -2.71
CA GLU A 34 2.15 -0.09 -3.10
C GLU A 34 1.95 -0.99 -1.87
N GLU A 35 2.72 -0.80 -0.80
CA GLU A 35 2.55 -1.56 0.45
C GLU A 35 1.14 -1.39 1.06
N VAL A 36 0.56 -0.20 1.00
CA VAL A 36 -0.83 0.04 1.43
C VAL A 36 -1.80 -0.75 0.56
N ALA A 37 -1.66 -0.69 -0.77
CA ALA A 37 -2.53 -1.41 -1.70
C ALA A 37 -2.45 -2.93 -1.50
N GLU A 38 -1.26 -3.49 -1.26
CA GLU A 38 -1.07 -4.91 -0.97
C GLU A 38 -1.80 -5.34 0.30
N ILE A 39 -1.69 -4.53 1.37
CA ILE A 39 -2.40 -4.78 2.63
C ILE A 39 -3.91 -4.78 2.39
N GLU A 40 -4.44 -3.79 1.68
CA GLU A 40 -5.87 -3.68 1.39
C GLU A 40 -6.37 -4.87 0.57
N GLN A 41 -5.62 -5.29 -0.44
CA GLN A 41 -5.96 -6.48 -1.22
C GLN A 41 -5.95 -7.74 -0.36
N MET A 42 -5.00 -7.88 0.57
CA MET A 42 -4.97 -9.01 1.49
C MET A 42 -6.21 -9.05 2.39
N VAL A 43 -6.57 -7.91 2.97
CA VAL A 43 -7.79 -7.77 3.80
C VAL A 43 -9.02 -8.11 2.97
N GLN A 44 -9.13 -7.57 1.76
CA GLN A 44 -10.26 -7.80 0.87
C GLN A 44 -10.41 -9.28 0.50
N ARG A 45 -9.29 -10.00 0.26
CA ARG A 45 -9.32 -11.45 0.02
C ARG A 45 -9.84 -12.22 1.23
N TYR A 46 -9.43 -11.83 2.44
CA TYR A 46 -9.93 -12.44 3.68
C TYR A 46 -11.44 -12.22 3.82
N GLU A 47 -11.92 -10.98 3.68
CA GLU A 47 -13.34 -10.65 3.83
C GLU A 47 -14.21 -11.36 2.79
N ARG A 48 -13.78 -11.42 1.52
CA ARG A 48 -14.49 -12.19 0.48
C ARG A 48 -14.60 -13.66 0.84
N ARG A 49 -13.57 -14.25 1.45
CA ARG A 49 -13.60 -15.65 1.89
C ARG A 49 -14.63 -15.83 3.02
N ILE A 50 -14.61 -14.96 4.02
CA ILE A 50 -15.58 -14.99 5.12
C ILE A 50 -17.01 -14.82 4.60
N GLN A 51 -17.26 -13.88 3.70
CA GLN A 51 -18.58 -13.68 3.09
C GLN A 51 -19.09 -14.93 2.36
N LYS A 52 -18.21 -15.62 1.62
CA LYS A 52 -18.56 -16.89 0.95
C LYS A 52 -18.87 -17.99 1.96
N GLU A 53 -18.08 -18.11 3.03
CA GLU A 53 -18.31 -19.07 4.11
C GLU A 53 -19.65 -18.80 4.82
N GLU A 54 -19.97 -17.53 5.08
CA GLU A 54 -21.26 -17.13 5.66
C GLU A 54 -22.44 -17.41 4.71
N GLN A 55 -22.32 -17.10 3.43
CA GLN A 55 -23.37 -17.36 2.44
C GLN A 55 -23.61 -18.87 2.29
N ALA A 56 -22.54 -19.67 2.22
CA ALA A 56 -22.64 -21.12 2.21
C ALA A 56 -23.33 -21.63 3.47
N TYR A 57 -22.96 -21.13 4.66
CA TYR A 57 -23.63 -21.50 5.90
C TYR A 57 -25.11 -21.10 5.90
N ARG A 58 -25.45 -19.89 5.45
CA ARG A 58 -26.85 -19.41 5.40
C ARG A 58 -27.72 -20.31 4.52
N THR A 59 -27.20 -20.73 3.37
CA THR A 59 -27.91 -21.60 2.41
C THR A 59 -28.03 -23.06 2.83
N MET A 60 -27.30 -23.52 3.87
CA MET A 60 -27.44 -24.88 4.39
C MET A 60 -28.79 -25.10 5.09
N SER A 61 -29.33 -26.32 4.95
CA SER A 61 -30.49 -26.78 5.70
C SER A 61 -30.21 -26.85 7.22
N THR A 62 -31.25 -26.76 8.02
CA THR A 62 -31.18 -26.79 9.50
C THR A 62 -30.51 -28.06 10.02
N LEU A 63 -30.83 -29.22 9.45
CA LEU A 63 -30.18 -30.48 9.80
C LEU A 63 -28.68 -30.46 9.52
N ARG A 64 -28.27 -29.93 8.36
CA ARG A 64 -26.84 -29.81 8.01
C ARG A 64 -26.10 -28.80 8.89
N LYS A 65 -26.76 -27.71 9.31
CA LYS A 65 -26.21 -26.72 10.25
C LYS A 65 -25.94 -27.31 11.64
N LEU A 66 -26.85 -28.15 12.15
CA LEU A 66 -26.68 -28.83 13.45
C LEU A 66 -25.49 -29.80 13.43
N LEU A 67 -25.27 -30.48 12.29
CA LEU A 67 -24.17 -31.43 12.12
C LEU A 67 -22.82 -30.77 11.78
N SER A 68 -22.81 -29.50 11.35
CA SER A 68 -21.57 -28.86 10.86
C SER A 68 -20.63 -28.37 11.97
N GLY A 69 -21.00 -28.45 13.25
CA GLY A 69 -20.14 -28.07 14.38
C GLY A 69 -19.48 -26.70 14.23
N LYS A 70 -20.28 -25.65 13.99
CA LYS A 70 -19.77 -24.28 13.75
C LYS A 70 -18.80 -23.87 14.87
N LYS A 71 -17.61 -23.38 14.48
CA LYS A 71 -16.56 -22.95 15.42
C LYS A 71 -17.10 -21.85 16.37
N PRO A 72 -16.65 -21.81 17.63
CA PRO A 72 -17.04 -20.79 18.60
C PRO A 72 -16.73 -19.37 18.10
N ASP A 73 -17.62 -18.43 18.44
CA ASP A 73 -17.58 -17.02 17.99
C ASP A 73 -16.27 -16.30 18.36
N HIS A 74 -15.65 -16.69 19.47
CA HIS A 74 -14.37 -16.12 19.93
C HIS A 74 -13.20 -16.36 18.96
N HIS A 75 -13.19 -17.47 18.20
CA HIS A 75 -12.13 -17.70 17.21
C HIS A 75 -12.26 -16.76 16.01
N ALA A 76 -13.48 -16.45 15.59
CA ALA A 76 -13.74 -15.53 14.49
C ALA A 76 -13.26 -14.11 14.84
N ALA A 77 -13.46 -13.66 16.08
CA ALA A 77 -12.99 -12.35 16.54
C ALA A 77 -11.45 -12.24 16.53
N VAL A 78 -10.74 -13.27 16.98
CA VAL A 78 -9.27 -13.30 16.98
C VAL A 78 -8.72 -13.27 15.55
N GLU A 79 -9.31 -14.08 14.66
CA GLU A 79 -8.95 -14.08 13.24
C GLU A 79 -9.17 -12.69 12.62
N TYR A 80 -10.30 -12.05 12.88
CA TYR A 80 -10.60 -10.71 12.37
C TYR A 80 -9.58 -9.67 12.84
N ILE A 81 -9.19 -9.71 14.11
CA ILE A 81 -8.14 -8.82 14.63
C ILE A 81 -6.83 -9.01 13.87
N HIS A 82 -6.44 -10.27 13.62
CA HIS A 82 -5.18 -10.60 12.97
C HIS A 82 -5.15 -10.28 11.48
N TYR A 83 -6.23 -10.61 10.76
CA TYR A 83 -6.27 -10.52 9.29
C TYR A 83 -6.87 -9.22 8.76
N VAL A 84 -7.59 -8.46 9.59
CA VAL A 84 -8.23 -7.20 9.17
C VAL A 84 -7.71 -6.03 9.99
N LYS A 85 -7.90 -6.06 11.31
CA LYS A 85 -7.62 -4.90 12.16
C LYS A 85 -6.15 -4.50 12.17
N LYS A 86 -5.25 -5.45 12.50
CA LYS A 86 -3.79 -5.18 12.56
C LYS A 86 -3.21 -4.76 11.20
N PRO A 87 -3.58 -5.41 10.06
CA PRO A 87 -3.14 -4.95 8.74
C PRO A 87 -3.63 -3.55 8.42
N LEU A 88 -4.89 -3.21 8.67
CA LEU A 88 -5.42 -1.86 8.43
C LEU A 88 -4.74 -0.80 9.33
N GLU A 89 -4.41 -1.13 10.57
CA GLU A 89 -3.59 -0.27 11.43
C GLU A 89 -2.20 -0.02 10.84
N LYS A 90 -1.57 -1.04 10.24
CA LYS A 90 -0.30 -0.88 9.50
C LYS A 90 -0.49 0.03 8.28
N ALA A 91 -1.53 -0.17 7.48
CA ALA A 91 -1.83 0.70 6.34
C ALA A 91 -2.06 2.16 6.77
N ARG A 92 -2.71 2.39 7.91
CA ARG A 92 -2.87 3.74 8.47
C ARG A 92 -1.54 4.41 8.78
N LYS A 93 -0.61 3.69 9.42
CA LYS A 93 0.73 4.21 9.71
C LYS A 93 1.51 4.53 8.44
N LEU A 94 1.41 3.68 7.41
CA LEU A 94 2.05 3.93 6.10
C LEU A 94 1.46 5.18 5.43
N ARG A 95 0.16 5.43 5.55
CA ARG A 95 -0.46 6.68 5.07
C ARG A 95 0.02 7.91 5.83
N GLU A 96 0.18 7.81 7.14
CA GLU A 96 0.79 8.88 7.96
C GLU A 96 2.24 9.15 7.53
N GLU A 97 3.01 8.12 7.14
CA GLU A 97 4.36 8.28 6.57
C GLU A 97 4.34 8.98 5.21
N ILE A 98 3.44 8.58 4.30
CA ILE A 98 3.27 9.23 3.00
C ILE A 98 2.95 10.71 3.18
N ALA A 99 2.00 11.05 4.06
CA ALA A 99 1.65 12.44 4.34
C ALA A 99 2.86 13.26 4.83
N ARG A 100 3.74 12.67 5.64
CA ARG A 100 4.99 13.32 6.07
C ARG A 100 5.93 13.57 4.90
N TYR A 101 6.11 12.60 4.00
CA TYR A 101 6.95 12.77 2.81
C TYR A 101 6.42 13.84 1.86
N GLU A 102 5.09 13.89 1.67
CA GLU A 102 4.44 14.95 0.89
C GLU A 102 4.65 16.34 1.51
N THR A 103 4.51 16.48 2.83
CA THR A 103 4.82 17.75 3.51
C THR A 103 6.29 18.14 3.36
N MET A 104 7.22 17.18 3.48
CA MET A 104 8.65 17.45 3.27
C MET A 104 8.94 17.94 1.85
N LYS A 105 8.27 17.35 0.86
CA LYS A 105 8.40 17.74 -0.55
C LYS A 105 7.89 19.17 -0.79
N GLN A 106 6.73 19.53 -0.23
CA GLN A 106 6.14 20.87 -0.34
C GLN A 106 6.97 21.94 0.38
N ASN A 107 7.53 21.62 1.55
CA ASN A 107 8.38 22.54 2.30
C ASN A 107 9.74 22.79 1.64
N GLY A 108 10.24 21.84 0.84
CA GLY A 108 11.42 22.04 0.01
C GLY A 108 11.18 23.04 -1.13
N GLU A 109 9.98 23.04 -1.69
CA GLU A 109 9.56 23.92 -2.79
C GLU A 109 9.37 25.38 -2.34
N SER A 110 9.04 25.62 -1.06
CA SER A 110 8.77 26.96 -0.52
C SER A 110 10.01 27.75 -0.06
N ILE A 111 11.23 27.20 -0.23
CA ILE A 111 12.49 27.89 0.10
C ILE A 111 13.05 28.64 -1.12
N GLU A 112 12.49 28.43 -2.32
CA GLU A 112 12.99 29.00 -3.58
C GLU A 112 12.25 30.28 -4.07
N ASP A 113 11.24 30.76 -3.34
CA ASP A 113 10.56 32.05 -3.57
C ASP A 113 11.08 33.18 -2.66
#